data_AF-A0AAV5UJF6-F1
#
_entry.id   AF-A0AAV5UJF6-F1
#
_cell.length_a   1.000
_cell.length_b   1.000
_cell.length_c   1.000
_cell.angle_alpha   90.00
_cell.angle_beta   90.00
_cell.angle_gamma   90.00
#
_symmetry.space_group_name_H-M   'P 1'
#
loop_
_entity.id
_entity.type
_entity.pdbx_description
1 polymer ?
#
loop_
_entity_poly.entity_id
_entity_poly.type
_entity_poly.pdbx_seq_one_letter_code
_entity_poly.pdbx_strand_id
1 'polypeptide(L)' 'GDSGGPLMMKASDGRWFQIGITSFGDNNWETKSASGVYTDVRKYCEWISETTDGEVKCQEETVALQDVEI' A
#
# COMPACT_ATOMS: atom_id res chain seq x y z
N GLY A 1 -1.93 7.88 10.14
CA GLY A 1 -3.09 7.74 9.24
C GLY A 1 -4.24 7.11 9.99
N ASP A 2 -5.41 7.06 9.37
CA ASP A 2 -6.57 6.35 9.93
C ASP A 2 -6.36 4.83 9.81
N SER A 3 -6.79 4.07 10.82
CA SER A 3 -6.78 2.60 10.74
C SER A 3 -7.63 2.14 9.55
N GLY A 4 -7.08 1.26 8.72
CA GLY A 4 -7.71 0.84 7.46
C GLY A 4 -7.51 1.80 6.28
N GLY A 5 -6.88 2.95 6.47
CA GLY A 5 -6.58 3.91 5.41
C GLY A 5 -5.50 3.42 4.43
N PRO A 6 -5.49 3.91 3.18
CA PRO A 6 -4.58 3.44 2.15
C PRO A 6 -3.15 3.98 2.34
N LEU A 7 -2.15 3.13 2.10
CA LEU A 7 -0.78 3.55 1.82
C LEU A 7 -0.60 3.62 0.30
N MET A 8 -0.33 4.82 -0.21
CA MET A 8 -0.26 5.10 -1.64
C MET A 8 1.17 5.41 -2.08
N MET A 9 1.56 4.94 -3.27
CA MET A 9 2.81 5.32 -3.93
C MET A 9 2.53 5.82 -5.34
N LYS A 10 3.31 6.83 -5.77
CA LYS A 10 3.23 7.38 -7.11
C LYS A 10 4.21 6.65 -8.03
N ALA A 11 3.71 6.20 -9.17
CA ALA A 11 4.53 5.65 -10.24
C ALA A 11 5.24 6.76 -11.04
N SER A 12 6.31 6.38 -11.71
CA SER A 12 7.07 7.24 -12.63
C SER A 12 6.20 7.84 -13.75
N ASP A 13 5.15 7.13 -14.17
CA ASP A 13 4.16 7.59 -15.15
C ASP A 13 3.11 8.56 -14.59
N GLY A 14 3.17 8.86 -13.29
CA GLY A 14 2.29 9.80 -12.61
C GLY A 14 1.04 9.20 -11.97
N ARG A 15 0.74 7.92 -12.20
CA ARG A 15 -0.40 7.23 -11.56
C ARG A 15 -0.12 6.95 -10.09
N TRP A 16 -1.18 6.91 -9.28
CA TRP A 16 -1.09 6.53 -7.87
C TRP A 16 -1.60 5.11 -7.67
N PHE A 17 -0.88 4.35 -6.86
CA PHE A 17 -1.19 2.96 -6.55
C PHE A 17 -1.32 2.78 -5.05
N GLN A 18 -2.34 2.05 -4.62
CA GLN A 18 -2.44 1.59 -3.24
C GLN A 18 -1.56 0.35 -3.07
N ILE A 19 -0.49 0.48 -2.29
CA ILE A 19 0.45 -0.61 -2.01
C ILE A 19 0.22 -1.25 -0.64
N GLY A 20 -0.52 -0.58 0.24
CA GLY A 20 -0.79 -1.08 1.58
C GLY A 20 -2.08 -0.58 2.21
N ILE A 21 -2.44 -1.20 3.32
CA ILE A 21 -3.52 -0.78 4.22
C ILE A 21 -2.93 -0.57 5.60
N THR A 22 -3.19 0.59 6.21
CA THR A 22 -2.71 0.92 7.56
C THR A 22 -3.28 -0.08 8.57
N SER A 23 -2.41 -0.78 9.30
CA SER A 23 -2.82 -1.73 10.34
C SER A 23 -2.66 -1.11 11.72
N PHE A 24 -1.43 -1.11 12.24
CA PHE A 24 -1.07 -0.50 13.52
C PHE A 24 0.33 0.09 13.42
N GLY A 25 0.73 0.87 14.40
CA GLY A 25 2.10 1.34 14.53
C GLY A 25 2.46 1.37 16.00
N ASP A 26 3.74 1.20 16.29
CA ASP A 26 4.25 1.56 17.61
C ASP A 26 4.39 3.09 17.66
N ASN A 27 3.69 3.71 18.61
CA ASN A 27 3.71 5.14 18.85
C ASN A 27 4.73 5.53 19.94
N ASN A 28 5.69 4.66 20.23
CA ASN A 28 6.81 4.97 21.11
C ASN A 28 7.67 6.08 20.50
N TRP A 29 7.33 7.32 20.86
CA TRP A 29 7.98 8.56 20.45
C TRP A 29 9.38 8.72 21.06
N GLU A 30 9.73 7.90 22.06
CA GLU A 30 11.02 7.95 22.75
C GLU A 30 12.14 7.32 21.90
N THR A 31 11.82 6.35 21.04
CA THR A 31 12.74 5.84 20.02
C THR A 31 12.36 6.43 18.67
N LYS A 32 13.32 6.97 17.92
CA LYS A 32 13.11 7.45 16.53
C LYS A 32 12.74 6.33 15.53
N SER A 33 12.20 5.21 16.02
CA SER A 33 11.89 3.99 15.31
C SER A 33 10.37 3.74 15.23
N ALA A 34 9.55 4.80 15.26
CA ALA A 34 8.13 4.69 14.99
C ALA A 34 7.95 4.01 13.62
N SER A 35 7.54 2.76 13.64
CA SER A 35 7.38 1.92 12.45
C SER A 35 5.90 1.68 12.24
N GLY A 36 5.37 2.17 11.12
CA GLY A 36 4.02 1.82 10.68
C GLY A 36 4.02 0.41 10.11
N VAL A 37 3.10 -0.43 10.59
CA VAL A 37 2.84 -1.76 10.02
C VAL A 37 1.65 -1.65 9.08
N TYR A 38 1.86 -2.13 7.85
CA TYR A 38 0.86 -2.09 6.78
C TYR A 38 0.61 -3.50 6.25
N THR A 39 -0.64 -3.81 5.92
CA THR A 39 -0.99 -5.00 5.14
C THR A 39 -0.52 -4.78 3.70
N ASP A 40 0.26 -5.71 3.16
CA ASP A 40 0.73 -5.69 1.78
C ASP A 40 -0.39 -6.09 0.81
N VAL A 41 -0.99 -5.11 0.12
CA VAL A 41 -2.15 -5.32 -0.78
C VAL A 41 -1.80 -6.25 -1.95
N ARG A 42 -0.53 -6.28 -2.38
CA ARG A 42 -0.09 -7.09 -3.53
C ARG A 42 -0.27 -8.59 -3.30
N LYS A 43 -0.25 -9.03 -2.04
CA LYS A 43 -0.46 -10.44 -1.67
C LYS A 43 -1.93 -10.88 -1.77
N TYR A 44 -2.85 -9.95 -1.96
CA TYR A 44 -4.30 -10.19 -1.96
C TYR A 44 -4.94 -9.88 -3.32
N CYS A 45 -4.15 -9.67 -4.37
CA CYS A 45 -4.65 -9.34 -5.71
C CYS A 45 -5.68 -10.34 -6.25
N GLU A 46 -5.42 -11.64 -6.08
CA GLU A 46 -6.33 -12.70 -6.51
C GLU A 46 -7.67 -12.62 -5.75
N TRP A 47 -7.61 -12.60 -4.42
CA TRP A 47 -8.80 -12.47 -3.58
C TRP A 47 -9.62 -11.19 -3.88
N ILE A 48 -8.95 -10.05 -4.10
CA ILE A 48 -9.62 -8.78 -4.46
C ILE A 48 -10.32 -8.91 -5.81
N SER A 49 -9.63 -9.47 -6.81
CA SER A 49 -10.21 -9.66 -8.14
C SER A 49 -11.40 -10.61 -8.09
N GLU A 50 -11.30 -11.74 -7.38
CA GLU A 50 -12.40 -12.70 -7.24
C GLU A 50 -13.59 -12.09 -6.50
N THR A 51 -13.35 -11.35 -5.42
CA THR A 51 -14.41 -10.75 -4.60
C THR A 51 -15.14 -9.62 -5.33
N THR A 52 -14.50 -9.02 -6.32
CA THR A 52 -15.05 -7.92 -7.12
C THR A 52 -15.48 -8.35 -8.52
N ASP A 53 -15.63 -9.65 -8.79
CA ASP A 53 -15.95 -10.20 -10.11
C ASP A 53 -15.04 -9.66 -11.24
N GLY A 54 -13.78 -9.35 -10.90
CA GLY A 54 -12.77 -8.80 -11.79
C GLY A 54 -12.88 -7.30 -12.06
N GLU A 55 -13.72 -6.55 -11.34
CA GLU A 55 -13.80 -5.08 -11.44
C GLU A 55 -12.50 -4.42 -10.97
N VAL A 56 -11.92 -4.91 -9.87
CA VAL A 56 -10.64 -4.41 -9.34
C VAL A 56 -9.54 -5.41 -9.66
N LYS A 57 -8.52 -4.97 -10.40
CA LYS A 57 -7.35 -5.78 -10.75
C LYS A 57 -6.06 -5.10 -10.33
N CYS A 58 -5.11 -5.91 -9.87
CA CYS A 58 -3.74 -5.44 -9.73
C CYS A 58 -3.11 -5.20 -11.11
N GLN A 59 -2.15 -4.28 -11.18
CA GLN A 59 -1.35 -4.13 -12.39
C GLN A 59 -0.39 -5.30 -12.49
N GLU A 60 -0.41 -5.99 -13.63
CA GLU A 60 0.50 -7.10 -13.98
C GLU A 60 1.88 -6.59 -14.41
N GLU A 61 1.98 -5.33 -14.83
CA GLU A 61 3.23 -4.73 -15.29
C GLU A 61 4.08 -4.21 -14.12
N THR A 62 5.40 -4.40 -14.22
CA THR A 62 6.35 -3.80 -13.28
C THR A 62 6.43 -2.31 -13.53
N VAL A 63 5.53 -1.54 -12.91
CA VAL A 63 5.59 -0.08 -12.96
C VAL A 63 6.71 0.39 -12.03
N ALA A 64 7.69 1.11 -12.58
CA ALA A 64 8.72 1.74 -11.76
C ALA A 64 8.06 2.76 -10.82
N LEU A 65 8.11 2.47 -9.52
CA LEU A 65 7.69 3.39 -8.48
C LEU A 65 8.68 4.54 -8.41
N GLN A 66 8.20 5.76 -8.18
CA GLN A 66 9.12 6.84 -7.82
C GLN A 66 9.73 6.49 -6.48
N ASP A 67 11.05 6.64 -6.34
CA ASP A 67 11.71 6.59 -5.03
C ASP A 67 11.11 7.70 -4.19
N VAL A 68 10.15 7.35 -3.33
CA VAL A 68 9.63 8.25 -2.32
C VAL A 68 10.67 8.22 -1.21
N GLU A 69 11.49 9.27 -1.15
CA GLU A 69 12.31 9.55 0.01
C GLU A 69 11.35 9.76 1.20
N ILE A 70 11.29 8.78 2.12
CA ILE A 70 10.47 8.82 3.34
C ILE A 70 11.24 9.56 4.43
#